data_AF-A0A7G9SPT6-F1
#
_entry.id   AF-A0A7G9SPT6-F1
#
_cell.length_a   1.000
_cell.length_b   1.000
_cell.length_c   1.000
_cell.angle_alpha   90.00
_cell.angle_beta   90.00
_cell.angle_gamma   90.00
#
_symmetry.space_group_name_H-M   'P 1'
#
loop_
_entity.id
_entity.type
_entity.pdbx_description
1 polymer ?
#
loop_
_entity_poly.entity_id
_entity_poly.type
_entity_poly.pdbx_seq_one_letter_code
_entity_poly.pdbx_strand_id
1 'polypeptide(L)'
;MGAAPDLRIVPSCDGVIDGGLPALIPPGEYQLSLQHWQTYKFMGRSPKLSLSFTVADPGEHFGALVSRHYNVAALVGKEGRSGRFKASAGCDLVREYARLLELPGRFDRFDLQSLTRRIIVGKVDTVTTTARQQKLAPAVRYSVVRELLRIAA
;
A
#
# COMPACT_ATOMS: atom_id res chain seq x y z
N MET A 1 37.66 18.61 13.60
CA MET A 1 36.81 19.53 12.80
C MET A 1 36.82 19.01 11.37
N GLY A 2 35.90 18.11 11.01
CA GLY A 2 35.85 17.49 9.68
C GLY A 2 34.80 18.21 8.83
N ALA A 3 35.21 18.74 7.68
CA ALA A 3 34.34 19.42 6.74
C ALA A 3 33.26 18.48 6.20
N ALA A 4 32.01 18.95 6.11
CA ALA A 4 30.91 18.22 5.52
C ALA A 4 31.14 18.05 4.00
N PRO A 5 30.84 16.87 3.43
CA PRO A 5 30.97 16.68 1.98
C PRO A 5 29.93 17.51 1.23
N ASP A 6 30.42 18.15 0.17
CA ASP A 6 29.70 19.01 -0.75
C ASP A 6 28.67 18.19 -1.56
N LEU A 7 27.38 18.37 -1.24
CA LEU A 7 26.26 17.69 -1.90
C LEU A 7 26.03 18.34 -3.27
N ARG A 8 26.59 17.74 -4.31
CA ARG A 8 26.31 18.14 -5.70
C ARG A 8 24.89 17.72 -6.09
N ILE A 9 24.03 18.71 -6.30
CA ILE A 9 22.70 18.52 -6.88
C ILE A 9 22.88 18.21 -8.36
N VAL A 10 22.52 17.00 -8.78
CA VAL A 10 22.47 16.61 -10.20
C VAL A 10 21.02 16.71 -10.67
N PRO A 11 20.71 17.52 -11.69
CA PRO A 11 19.37 17.56 -12.25
C PRO A 11 19.12 16.26 -13.04
N SER A 12 18.15 15.46 -12.58
CA SER A 12 17.67 14.29 -13.31
C SER A 12 16.40 14.68 -14.06
N CYS A 13 16.43 14.55 -15.39
CA CYS A 13 15.34 14.96 -16.27
C CYS A 13 14.17 13.97 -16.30
N ASP A 14 14.31 12.77 -15.72
CA ASP A 14 13.25 11.73 -15.67
C ASP A 14 13.21 11.01 -14.30
N GLY A 15 13.69 11.67 -13.25
CA GLY A 15 13.81 11.09 -11.92
C GLY A 15 12.49 11.05 -11.16
N VAL A 16 11.71 9.96 -11.29
CA VAL A 16 10.72 9.61 -10.27
C VAL A 16 11.49 9.37 -8.97
N ILE A 17 11.37 10.29 -8.03
CA ILE A 17 11.93 10.17 -6.69
C ILE A 17 11.09 9.12 -5.96
N ASP A 18 11.56 7.87 -5.95
CA ASP A 18 10.96 6.74 -5.22
C ASP A 18 11.24 6.84 -3.69
N GLY A 19 11.01 8.02 -3.14
CA GLY A 19 11.34 8.42 -1.76
C GLY A 19 10.64 9.69 -1.29
N GLY A 20 9.62 10.17 -2.01
CA GLY A 20 8.78 11.28 -1.57
C GLY A 20 8.11 10.96 -0.23
N LEU A 21 7.90 11.99 0.60
CA LEU A 21 7.09 11.85 1.81
C LEU A 21 5.74 11.23 1.42
N PRO A 22 5.32 10.13 2.04
CA PRO A 22 4.09 9.46 1.66
C PRO A 22 2.91 10.43 1.81
N ALA A 23 1.99 10.40 0.83
CA ALA A 23 0.95 11.40 0.70
C ALA A 23 0.13 11.52 1.99
N LEU A 24 -0.11 12.77 2.41
CA LEU A 24 -0.98 13.08 3.54
C LEU A 24 -2.28 13.65 2.98
N ILE A 25 -3.32 12.82 2.97
CA ILE A 25 -4.68 13.18 2.57
C ILE A 25 -5.63 13.02 3.77
N PRO A 26 -6.72 13.80 3.85
CA PRO A 26 -7.70 13.69 4.92
C PRO A 26 -8.25 12.26 5.08
N PRO A 27 -8.58 11.83 6.31
CA PRO A 27 -9.30 10.57 6.50
C PRO A 27 -10.69 10.60 5.85
N GLY A 28 -11.08 9.52 5.17
CA GLY A 28 -12.34 9.46 4.44
C GLY A 28 -12.48 8.22 3.56
N GLU A 29 -13.60 8.11 2.85
CA GLU A 29 -13.76 7.13 1.77
C GLU A 29 -13.28 7.73 0.46
N TYR A 30 -12.45 6.97 -0.27
CA TYR A 30 -11.92 7.38 -1.56
C TYR A 30 -12.09 6.26 -2.59
N GLN A 31 -12.26 6.64 -3.85
CA GLN A 31 -12.10 5.77 -4.99
C GLN A 31 -10.62 5.55 -5.28
N LEU A 32 -10.22 4.29 -5.38
CA LEU A 32 -8.83 3.86 -5.47
C LEU A 32 -8.65 2.95 -6.69
N SER A 33 -7.57 3.17 -7.42
CA SER A 33 -7.12 2.28 -8.49
C SER A 33 -5.84 1.56 -8.06
N LEU A 34 -5.82 0.23 -8.14
CA LEU A 34 -4.64 -0.56 -7.79
C LEU A 34 -3.57 -0.45 -8.89
N GLN A 35 -2.41 0.13 -8.56
CA GLN A 35 -1.30 0.27 -9.50
C GLN A 35 -0.43 -0.98 -9.57
N HIS A 36 -0.03 -1.48 -8.40
CA HIS A 36 0.79 -2.68 -8.28
C HIS A 36 0.70 -3.25 -6.87
N TRP A 37 1.20 -4.47 -6.73
CA TRP A 37 1.45 -5.07 -5.42
C TRP A 37 2.89 -5.51 -5.31
N GLN A 38 3.36 -5.60 -4.06
CA GLN A 38 4.70 -6.04 -3.74
C GLN A 38 4.68 -6.92 -2.50
N THR A 39 5.45 -8.00 -2.55
CA THR A 39 5.73 -8.83 -1.38
C THR A 39 7.10 -8.51 -0.82
N TYR A 40 7.23 -8.56 0.49
CA TYR A 40 8.49 -8.31 1.19
C TYR A 40 8.47 -8.98 2.55
N LYS A 41 9.65 -9.26 3.11
CA LYS A 41 9.78 -9.68 4.51
C LYS A 41 10.14 -8.48 5.38
N PHE A 42 9.24 -8.13 6.30
CA PHE A 42 9.56 -7.15 7.32
C PHE A 42 10.61 -7.72 8.29
N MET A 43 11.73 -7.01 8.43
CA MET A 43 12.91 -7.45 9.21
C MET A 43 13.38 -8.86 8.85
N GLY A 44 13.26 -9.26 7.58
CA GLY A 44 13.68 -10.57 7.08
C GLY A 44 12.87 -11.77 7.59
N ARG A 45 11.83 -11.55 8.41
CA ARG A 45 11.08 -12.63 9.07
C ARG A 45 9.61 -12.65 8.66
N SER A 46 8.92 -11.54 8.86
CA SER A 46 7.45 -11.53 8.75
C SER A 46 7.03 -11.22 7.30
N PRO A 47 6.37 -12.16 6.61
CA PRO A 47 5.96 -11.95 5.23
C PRO A 47 4.80 -10.94 5.17
N LYS A 48 4.93 -9.95 4.28
CA LYS A 48 3.98 -8.87 4.08
C LYS A 48 3.61 -8.77 2.60
N LEU A 49 2.39 -8.32 2.37
CA LEU A 49 1.90 -7.88 1.07
C LEU A 49 1.54 -6.39 1.18
N SER A 50 2.07 -5.56 0.27
CA SER A 50 1.64 -4.18 0.08
C SER A 50 0.86 -4.07 -1.22
N LEU A 51 -0.32 -3.48 -1.17
CA LEU A 51 -1.06 -3.03 -2.34
C LEU A 51 -0.91 -1.51 -2.43
N SER A 52 -0.44 -1.02 -3.57
CA SER A 52 -0.23 0.41 -3.81
C SER A 52 -1.34 0.93 -4.72
N PHE A 53 -2.09 1.89 -4.21
CA PHE A 53 -3.24 2.49 -4.85
C PHE A 53 -2.97 3.95 -5.21
N THR A 54 -3.65 4.41 -6.26
CA THR A 54 -3.77 5.82 -6.61
C THR A 54 -5.20 6.28 -6.33
N VAL A 55 -5.36 7.45 -5.72
CA VAL A 55 -6.67 8.10 -5.57
C VAL A 55 -7.21 8.49 -6.95
N ALA A 56 -8.40 7.98 -7.27
CA ALA A 56 -9.10 8.19 -8.53
C ALA A 56 -10.23 9.24 -8.42
N ASP A 57 -10.54 9.72 -7.22
CA ASP A 57 -11.56 10.77 -7.04
C ASP A 57 -11.10 12.09 -7.68
N PRO A 58 -11.92 12.72 -8.53
CA PRO A 58 -11.62 14.03 -9.07
C PRO A 58 -11.60 15.06 -7.93
N GLY A 59 -10.46 15.72 -7.73
CA GLY A 59 -10.29 16.70 -6.67
C GLY A 59 -8.82 17.00 -6.36
N GLU A 60 -8.60 17.65 -5.23
CA GLU A 60 -7.27 18.11 -4.77
C GLU A 60 -6.27 16.97 -4.55
N HIS A 61 -6.76 15.76 -4.27
CA HIS A 61 -5.93 14.59 -3.96
C HIS A 61 -5.89 13.56 -5.08
N PHE A 62 -6.45 13.89 -6.25
CA PHE A 62 -6.39 13.01 -7.42
C PHE A 62 -4.94 12.67 -7.77
N GLY A 63 -4.65 11.39 -8.01
CA GLY A 63 -3.28 10.93 -8.30
C GLY A 63 -2.42 10.63 -7.06
N ALA A 64 -2.88 10.93 -5.85
CA ALA A 64 -2.13 10.64 -4.63
C ALA A 64 -1.93 9.12 -4.43
N LEU A 65 -0.72 8.72 -4.04
CA LEU A 65 -0.38 7.33 -3.76
C LEU A 65 -0.64 6.98 -2.29
N VAL A 66 -1.44 5.95 -2.06
CA VAL A 66 -1.72 5.39 -0.74
C VAL A 66 -1.55 3.87 -0.76
N SER A 67 -1.17 3.27 0.36
CA SER A 67 -0.90 1.84 0.43
C SER A 67 -1.77 1.12 1.46
N ARG A 68 -2.11 -0.14 1.17
CA ARG A 68 -2.70 -1.10 2.12
C ARG A 68 -1.72 -2.22 2.36
N HIS A 69 -1.31 -2.39 3.62
CA HIS A 69 -0.42 -3.48 4.02
C HIS A 69 -1.19 -4.62 4.67
N TYR A 70 -0.87 -5.85 4.30
CA TYR A 70 -1.44 -7.08 4.86
C TYR A 70 -0.34 -7.97 5.43
N ASN A 71 -0.68 -8.66 6.52
CA ASN A 71 0.05 -9.83 6.97
C ASN A 71 -0.38 -11.03 6.13
N VAL A 72 0.56 -11.73 5.53
CA VAL A 72 0.30 -12.99 4.81
C VAL A 72 0.93 -14.15 5.58
N ALA A 73 0.55 -15.38 5.25
CA ALA A 73 1.08 -16.56 5.93
C ALA A 73 2.50 -16.90 5.45
N ALA A 74 2.76 -16.79 4.15
CA ALA A 74 4.05 -17.07 3.55
C ALA A 74 4.22 -16.35 2.20
N LEU A 75 5.47 -16.16 1.78
CA LEU A 75 5.80 -15.78 0.41
C LEU A 75 6.05 -17.05 -0.41
N VAL A 76 5.67 -17.03 -1.70
CA VAL A 76 5.86 -18.15 -2.62
C VAL A 76 6.91 -17.76 -3.67
N GLY A 77 8.15 -18.18 -3.44
CA GLY A 77 9.29 -17.77 -4.27
C GLY A 77 9.93 -16.46 -3.79
N LYS A 78 10.55 -15.73 -4.72
CA LYS A 78 11.28 -14.49 -4.41
C LYS A 78 10.31 -13.35 -4.09
N GLU A 79 10.68 -12.55 -3.09
CA GLU A 79 9.97 -11.31 -2.78
C GLU A 79 10.21 -10.23 -3.85
N GLY A 80 9.27 -9.30 -3.99
CA GLY A 80 9.35 -8.22 -4.96
C GLY A 80 8.02 -7.84 -5.58
N ARG A 81 8.09 -7.00 -6.62
CA ARG A 81 6.92 -6.55 -7.38
C ARG A 81 6.22 -7.74 -8.01
N SER A 82 4.90 -7.75 -7.90
CA SER A 82 4.05 -8.84 -8.36
C SER A 82 4.40 -10.21 -7.76
N GLY A 83 5.04 -10.23 -6.59
CA GLY A 83 5.44 -11.45 -5.91
C GLY A 83 4.24 -12.29 -5.47
N ARG A 84 4.44 -13.61 -5.44
CA ARG A 84 3.41 -14.57 -5.02
C ARG A 84 3.45 -14.76 -3.50
N PHE A 85 2.29 -15.08 -2.93
CA PHE A 85 2.12 -15.25 -1.49
C PHE A 85 1.01 -16.26 -1.20
N LYS A 86 0.93 -16.67 0.07
CA LYS A 86 -0.16 -17.45 0.63
C LYS A 86 -0.78 -16.69 1.79
N ALA A 87 -2.08 -16.48 1.77
CA ALA A 87 -2.82 -15.86 2.88
C ALA A 87 -3.34 -16.91 3.88
N SER A 88 -3.65 -16.49 5.10
CA SER A 88 -4.38 -17.31 6.07
C SER A 88 -5.88 -17.01 5.98
N ALA A 89 -6.73 -18.02 6.19
CA ALA A 89 -8.18 -17.95 5.99
C ALA A 89 -8.87 -16.78 6.72
N GLY A 90 -8.33 -16.38 7.87
CA GLY A 90 -8.92 -15.35 8.73
C GLY A 90 -8.29 -13.96 8.61
N CYS A 91 -7.28 -13.75 7.76
CA CYS A 91 -6.62 -12.45 7.67
C CYS A 91 -7.45 -11.42 6.89
N ASP A 92 -7.15 -10.13 7.13
CA ASP A 92 -7.85 -9.01 6.52
C ASP A 92 -7.91 -9.10 4.99
N LEU A 93 -6.84 -9.57 4.35
CA LEU A 93 -6.81 -9.74 2.89
C LEU A 93 -7.93 -10.66 2.42
N VAL A 94 -8.13 -11.81 3.08
CA VAL A 94 -9.18 -12.77 2.70
C VAL A 94 -10.55 -12.15 2.90
N ARG A 95 -10.78 -11.45 4.02
CA ARG A 95 -12.07 -10.83 4.34
C ARG A 95 -12.43 -9.72 3.36
N GLU A 96 -11.49 -8.83 3.08
CA GLU A 96 -11.67 -7.73 2.14
C GLU A 96 -11.81 -8.27 0.71
N TYR A 97 -10.97 -9.23 0.29
CA TYR A 97 -11.06 -9.82 -1.04
C TYR A 97 -12.41 -10.52 -1.24
N ALA A 98 -12.90 -11.30 -0.27
CA ALA A 98 -14.20 -11.97 -0.34
C ALA A 98 -15.39 -11.00 -0.49
N ARG A 99 -15.24 -9.76 0.00
CA ARG A 99 -16.24 -8.71 -0.14
C ARG A 99 -16.24 -8.10 -1.54
N LEU A 100 -15.08 -8.06 -2.18
CA LEU A 100 -14.90 -7.47 -3.51
C LEU A 100 -15.13 -8.48 -4.63
N LEU A 101 -14.66 -9.72 -4.46
CA LEU A 101 -14.57 -10.75 -5.48
C LEU A 101 -14.81 -12.14 -4.88
N GLU A 102 -15.08 -13.12 -5.73
CA GLU A 102 -15.17 -14.51 -5.30
C GLU A 102 -13.82 -15.03 -4.80
N LEU A 103 -13.83 -15.65 -3.62
CA LEU A 103 -12.61 -16.23 -3.06
C LEU A 103 -12.13 -17.41 -3.91
N PRO A 104 -10.82 -17.51 -4.17
CA PRO A 104 -10.28 -18.72 -4.75
C PRO A 104 -10.41 -19.88 -3.75
N GLY A 105 -10.67 -21.09 -4.25
CA GLY A 105 -10.64 -22.32 -3.42
C GLY A 105 -9.27 -22.60 -2.77
N ARG A 106 -8.23 -21.85 -3.14
CA ARG A 106 -6.88 -21.91 -2.58
C ARG A 106 -6.33 -20.51 -2.28
N PHE A 107 -5.88 -20.30 -1.04
CA PHE A 107 -5.35 -19.00 -0.58
C PHE A 107 -3.92 -18.66 -1.03
N ASP A 108 -3.35 -19.40 -1.98
CA ASP A 108 -2.13 -19.04 -2.70
C ASP A 108 -2.41 -18.56 -4.15
N ARG A 109 -3.69 -18.46 -4.54
CA ARG A 109 -4.14 -18.18 -5.91
C ARG A 109 -5.06 -16.96 -6.00
N PHE A 110 -4.75 -15.89 -5.29
CA PHE A 110 -5.48 -14.63 -5.42
C PHE A 110 -5.20 -13.98 -6.78
N ASP A 111 -6.26 -13.56 -7.48
CA ASP A 111 -6.15 -12.79 -8.72
C ASP A 111 -6.14 -11.29 -8.42
N LEU A 112 -5.00 -10.80 -7.92
CA LEU A 112 -4.82 -9.36 -7.69
C LEU A 112 -4.80 -8.56 -9.01
N GLN A 113 -4.56 -9.21 -10.14
CA GLN A 113 -4.58 -8.54 -11.44
C GLN A 113 -6.01 -8.08 -11.77
N SER A 114 -7.03 -8.86 -11.41
CA SER A 114 -8.43 -8.45 -11.59
C SER A 114 -8.79 -7.15 -10.86
N LEU A 115 -8.13 -6.86 -9.73
CA LEU A 115 -8.33 -5.62 -8.96
C LEU A 115 -7.71 -4.40 -9.66
N THR A 116 -6.64 -4.57 -10.45
CA THR A 116 -6.02 -3.45 -11.21
C THR A 116 -6.95 -2.83 -12.25
N ARG A 117 -7.96 -3.58 -12.69
CA ARG A 117 -8.92 -3.16 -13.72
C ARG A 117 -10.19 -2.54 -13.15
N ARG A 118 -10.26 -2.38 -11.82
CA ARG A 118 -11.45 -1.95 -11.10
C ARG A 118 -11.15 -0.73 -10.26
N ILE A 119 -12.16 0.12 -10.08
CA ILE A 119 -12.13 1.18 -9.09
C ILE A 119 -12.71 0.62 -7.80
N ILE A 120 -11.99 0.80 -6.69
CA ILE A 120 -12.32 0.24 -5.38
C ILE A 120 -12.54 1.39 -4.43
N VAL A 121 -13.68 1.41 -3.74
CA VAL A 121 -13.89 2.34 -2.64
C VAL A 121 -13.17 1.80 -1.41
N GLY A 122 -12.21 2.56 -0.90
CA GLY A 122 -11.44 2.24 0.31
C GLY A 122 -11.51 3.35 1.34
N LYS A 123 -11.42 2.98 2.62
CA LYS A 123 -11.32 3.91 3.74
C LYS A 123 -9.86 4.27 3.97
N VAL A 124 -9.52 5.54 3.80
CA VAL A 124 -8.20 6.11 4.08
C VAL A 124 -8.20 6.75 5.47
N ASP A 125 -7.07 6.62 6.16
CA ASP A 125 -6.85 7.22 7.46
C ASP A 125 -5.38 7.63 7.62
N THR A 126 -5.11 8.50 8.59
CA THR A 126 -3.77 9.01 8.87
C THR A 126 -3.08 8.16 9.93
N VAL A 127 -1.83 7.77 9.68
CA VAL A 127 -0.97 7.16 10.68
C VAL A 127 -0.46 8.25 11.62
N THR A 128 -0.96 8.22 12.86
CA THR A 128 -0.62 9.20 13.90
C THR A 128 0.27 8.63 14.99
N THR A 129 0.46 7.31 15.03
CA THR A 129 1.28 6.62 16.04
C THR A 129 2.28 5.65 15.42
N THR A 130 3.44 5.50 16.07
CA THR A 130 4.46 4.53 15.67
C THR A 130 4.06 3.13 16.12
N ALA A 131 4.80 2.11 15.65
CA ALA A 131 4.66 0.75 16.15
C ALA A 131 4.85 0.62 17.69
N ARG A 132 5.56 1.58 18.31
CA ARG A 132 5.76 1.67 19.78
C ARG A 132 4.68 2.50 20.49
N GLN A 133 3.56 2.80 19.81
CA GLN A 133 2.47 3.65 20.32
C GLN A 133 2.90 5.09 20.66
N GLN A 134 3.99 5.58 20.06
CA GLN A 134 4.43 6.97 20.24
C GLN A 134 3.77 7.86 19.21
N LYS A 135 3.36 9.08 19.59
CA LYS A 135 2.74 10.04 18.68
C LYS A 135 3.73 10.51 17.61
N LEU A 136 3.33 10.46 16.35
CA LEU A 136 4.08 11.03 15.22
C LEU A 136 3.92 12.55 15.20
N ALA A 137 5.05 13.23 14.98
CA ALA A 137 5.04 14.65 14.65
C ALA A 137 4.23 14.89 13.35
N PRO A 138 3.50 16.01 13.23
CA PRO A 138 2.66 16.28 12.06
C PRO A 138 3.39 16.13 10.72
N ALA A 139 4.65 16.57 10.65
CA ALA A 139 5.48 16.54 9.44
C ALA A 139 5.82 15.13 8.91
N VAL A 140 5.69 14.09 9.74
CA VAL A 140 6.01 12.70 9.35
C VAL A 140 4.76 11.81 9.27
N ARG A 141 3.57 12.39 9.42
CA ARG A 141 2.31 11.66 9.24
C ARG A 141 2.09 11.35 7.78
N TYR A 142 1.39 10.25 7.53
CA TYR A 142 1.08 9.80 6.20
C TYR A 142 -0.25 9.06 6.18
N SER A 143 -0.84 8.97 5.00
CA SER A 143 -2.12 8.30 4.81
C SER A 143 -1.92 6.85 4.38
N VAL A 144 -2.77 5.99 4.91
CA VAL A 144 -2.83 4.56 4.57
C VAL A 144 -4.28 4.18 4.30
N VAL A 145 -4.47 3.21 3.43
CA VAL A 145 -5.76 2.56 3.30
C VAL A 145 -5.91 1.63 4.50
N ARG A 146 -7.00 1.79 5.25
CA ARG A 146 -7.36 0.94 6.39
C ARG A 146 -8.15 -0.28 5.98
N GLU A 147 -9.07 -0.09 5.04
CA GLU A 147 -10.02 -1.12 4.64
C GLU A 147 -10.50 -0.90 3.21
N LEU A 148 -10.65 -1.97 2.44
CA LEU A 148 -11.33 -1.95 1.14
C LEU A 148 -12.80 -2.31 1.32
N LEU A 149 -13.70 -1.44 0.88
CA LEU A 149 -15.13 -1.50 1.20
C LEU A 149 -15.95 -2.16 0.09
N ARG A 150 -15.82 -1.70 -1.15
CA ARG A 150 -16.63 -2.16 -2.29
C ARG A 150 -15.98 -1.83 -3.62
N ILE A 151 -16.41 -2.49 -4.70
CA ILE A 151 -16.09 -2.06 -6.07
C ILE A 151 -17.04 -0.91 -6.44
N ALA A 152 -16.50 0.16 -7.03
CA ALA A 152 -17.33 1.25 -7.57
C ALA A 152 -18.09 0.75 -8.81
N ALA A 153 -19.36 1.18 -8.93
CA ALA A 153 -20.25 0.78 -10.03
C ALA A 153 -19.82 1.38 -11.38
#